data_AF-A0A820I7C1-F1
#
_entry.id   AF-A0A820I7C1-F1
#
_cell.length_a   1.000
_cell.length_b   1.000
_cell.length_c   1.000
_cell.angle_alpha   90.00
_cell.angle_beta   90.00
_cell.angle_gamma   90.00
#
_symmetry.space_group_name_H-M   'P 1'
#
loop_
_entity.id
_entity.type
_entity.pdbx_description
1 polymer ?
#
loop_
_entity_poly.entity_id
_entity_poly.type
_entity_poly.pdbx_seq_one_letter_code
_entity_poly.pdbx_strand_id
1 'polypeptide(L)'
;MSLYILILFTTAVVINGQSNCSTYNPCDRNGYCHDIDNGEWSCECKFWWSGTTCSELTNSGVQVIVLGCLLGLLVILFYGLQIFHKIRLKKKQPKEVKEKKIVYDTTLIDLAFKNARRSARLQSCVVGALTIILAAIG
;
A
#
# COMPACT_ATOMS: atom_id res chain seq x y z
N MET A 1 18.71 4.06 -61.46
CA MET A 1 19.29 3.65 -60.16
C MET A 1 19.45 4.78 -59.13
N SER A 2 19.09 6.04 -59.42
CA SER A 2 19.29 7.17 -58.48
C SER A 2 18.07 7.50 -57.61
N LEU A 3 16.84 7.31 -58.13
CA LEU A 3 15.61 7.64 -57.40
C LEU A 3 15.31 6.65 -56.25
N TYR A 4 15.60 5.36 -56.44
CA TYR A 4 15.39 4.34 -55.41
C TYR A 4 16.30 4.54 -54.18
N ILE A 5 17.55 4.95 -54.41
CA ILE A 5 18.49 5.27 -53.33
C ILE A 5 18.02 6.54 -52.58
N LEU A 6 17.60 7.59 -53.30
CA LEU A 6 17.01 8.79 -52.67
C LEU A 6 15.74 8.47 -51.87
N ILE A 7 14.85 7.61 -52.39
CA ILE A 7 13.64 7.16 -51.68
C ILE A 7 13.99 6.34 -50.43
N LEU A 8 15.03 5.50 -50.48
CA LEU A 8 15.50 4.79 -49.29
C LEU A 8 16.13 5.73 -48.25
N PHE A 9 16.86 6.75 -48.67
CA PHE A 9 17.41 7.76 -47.76
C PHE A 9 16.30 8.64 -47.14
N THR A 10 15.30 9.06 -47.90
CA THR A 10 14.19 9.87 -47.36
C THR A 10 13.22 9.05 -46.52
N THR A 11 12.94 7.80 -46.89
CA THR A 11 12.11 6.91 -46.05
C THR A 11 12.86 6.47 -44.79
N ALA A 12 14.17 6.24 -44.83
CA ALA A 12 14.96 5.97 -43.62
C ALA A 12 14.95 7.17 -42.64
N VAL A 13 14.94 8.41 -43.14
CA VAL A 13 14.84 9.62 -42.30
C VAL A 13 13.46 9.78 -41.66
N VAL A 14 12.38 9.29 -42.30
CA VAL A 14 11.00 9.44 -41.82
C VAL A 14 10.56 8.34 -40.83
N ILE A 15 11.36 7.29 -40.61
CA ILE A 15 11.08 6.22 -39.63
C ILE A 15 11.82 6.46 -38.29
N ASN A 16 12.37 7.66 -38.06
CA ASN A 16 12.78 8.04 -36.70
C ASN A 16 11.58 8.67 -35.99
N GLY A 17 10.83 7.84 -35.27
CA GLY A 17 9.74 8.28 -34.40
C GLY A 17 10.28 9.19 -33.30
N GLN A 18 10.18 10.50 -33.53
CA GLN A 18 10.48 11.55 -32.57
C GLN A 18 9.56 11.40 -31.36
N SER A 19 10.05 10.78 -30.29
CA SER A 19 9.27 10.47 -29.08
C SER A 19 9.34 11.62 -28.07
N ASN A 20 8.96 12.83 -28.50
CA ASN A 20 8.98 14.00 -27.60
C ASN A 20 7.98 13.84 -26.44
N CYS A 21 8.23 14.56 -25.34
CA CYS A 21 7.38 14.56 -24.14
C CYS A 21 5.96 15.07 -24.41
N SER A 22 5.78 15.83 -25.50
CA SER A 22 4.51 16.47 -25.86
C SER A 22 3.50 15.50 -26.51
N THR A 23 3.96 14.44 -27.18
CA THR A 23 3.08 13.48 -27.87
C THR A 23 2.66 12.33 -26.94
N TYR A 24 3.60 11.80 -26.17
CA TYR A 24 3.38 10.78 -25.15
C TYR A 24 4.53 10.85 -24.14
N ASN A 25 4.26 10.59 -22.85
CA ASN A 25 5.32 10.58 -21.84
C ASN A 25 6.05 9.22 -21.85
N PRO A 26 7.31 9.14 -22.30
CA PRO A 26 8.08 7.90 -22.34
C PRO A 26 8.58 7.44 -20.95
N CYS A 27 8.56 8.30 -19.94
CA CYS A 27 9.17 8.06 -18.62
C CYS A 27 8.32 7.27 -17.60
N ASP A 28 7.39 6.44 -18.09
CA ASP A 28 6.35 5.78 -17.30
C ASP A 28 5.70 6.78 -16.28
N ARG A 29 5.13 6.28 -15.17
CA ARG A 29 4.63 7.12 -14.06
C ARG A 29 5.73 7.49 -13.05
N ASN A 30 6.93 7.00 -13.28
CA ASN A 30 8.02 6.97 -12.33
C ASN A 30 9.14 7.96 -12.63
N GLY A 31 9.01 8.79 -13.66
CA GLY A 31 9.91 9.89 -13.96
C GLY A 31 9.20 11.13 -14.49
N TYR A 32 9.99 12.17 -14.72
CA TYR A 32 9.61 13.38 -15.44
C TYR A 32 10.31 13.38 -16.80
N CYS A 33 9.57 13.70 -17.87
CA CYS A 33 10.13 13.78 -19.21
C CYS A 33 10.60 15.19 -19.51
N HIS A 34 11.79 15.27 -20.11
CA HIS A 34 12.41 16.49 -20.59
C HIS A 34 12.75 16.35 -22.08
N ASP A 35 12.29 17.29 -22.90
CA ASP A 35 12.65 17.34 -24.31
C ASP A 35 14.11 17.83 -24.45
N ILE A 36 14.87 17.19 -25.34
CA ILE A 36 16.25 17.55 -25.69
C ILE A 36 16.28 18.09 -27.13
N ASP A 37 17.31 18.88 -27.45
CA ASP A 37 17.58 19.34 -28.81
C ASP A 37 17.62 18.17 -29.82
N ASN A 38 17.26 18.46 -31.07
CA ASN A 38 17.14 17.50 -32.17
C ASN A 38 16.00 16.48 -32.06
N GLY A 39 15.10 16.62 -31.09
CA GLY A 39 13.92 15.76 -31.01
C GLY A 39 14.04 14.51 -30.15
N GLU A 40 15.13 14.41 -29.41
CA GLU A 40 15.30 13.38 -28.41
C GLU A 40 14.63 13.80 -27.09
N TRP A 41 14.53 12.85 -26.17
CA TRP A 41 13.93 13.05 -24.86
C TRP A 41 14.80 12.39 -23.80
N SER A 42 14.73 12.91 -22.57
CA SER A 42 15.36 12.34 -21.40
C SER A 42 14.34 12.13 -20.29
N CYS A 43 14.59 11.14 -19.45
CA CYS A 43 13.81 10.91 -18.24
C CYS A 43 14.61 11.22 -16.99
N GLU A 44 14.03 12.03 -16.12
CA GLU A 44 14.49 12.22 -14.75
C GLU A 44 13.68 11.30 -13.82
N CYS A 45 14.29 10.20 -13.40
CA CYS A 45 13.61 9.19 -12.58
C CYS A 45 13.42 9.65 -11.13
N LYS A 46 12.23 9.37 -10.59
CA LYS A 46 11.91 9.59 -9.17
C LYS A 46 12.75 8.66 -8.30
N PHE A 47 12.82 9.00 -7.01
CA PHE A 47 13.56 8.22 -6.03
C PHE A 47 13.19 6.73 -6.08
N TRP A 48 14.21 5.87 -6.05
CA TRP A 48 14.15 4.41 -6.19
C TRP A 48 13.90 3.83 -7.58
N TRP A 49 13.80 4.65 -8.64
CA TRP A 49 13.62 4.20 -10.02
C TRP A 49 14.84 4.48 -10.92
N SER A 50 14.96 3.69 -11.98
CA SER A 50 16.13 3.53 -12.85
C SER A 50 15.70 3.15 -14.26
N GLY A 51 16.64 3.25 -15.21
CA GLY A 51 16.43 2.90 -16.62
C GLY A 51 16.06 4.11 -17.47
N THR A 52 16.16 3.96 -18.78
CA THR A 52 15.87 5.04 -19.74
C THR A 52 14.42 5.52 -19.68
N THR A 53 13.49 4.63 -19.37
CA THR A 53 12.05 4.93 -19.19
C THR A 53 11.61 4.95 -17.73
N CYS A 54 12.54 4.91 -16.77
CA CYS A 54 12.24 4.84 -15.34
C CYS A 54 11.38 3.64 -14.90
N SER A 55 11.45 2.52 -15.63
CA SER A 55 10.63 1.33 -15.36
C SER A 55 11.29 0.32 -14.42
N GLU A 56 12.55 0.53 -14.04
CA GLU A 56 13.31 -0.39 -13.21
C GLU A 56 13.44 0.11 -11.78
N LEU A 57 13.31 -0.78 -10.80
CA LEU A 57 13.53 -0.44 -9.41
C LEU A 57 15.03 -0.57 -9.06
N THR A 58 15.59 0.46 -8.43
CA THR A 58 16.97 0.43 -7.93
C THR A 58 17.14 -0.59 -6.80
N ASN A 59 18.36 -1.08 -6.60
CA ASN A 59 18.71 -1.94 -5.46
C ASN A 59 18.31 -1.33 -4.12
N SER A 60 18.47 -0.01 -3.97
CA SER A 60 18.06 0.74 -2.78
C SER A 60 16.54 0.66 -2.56
N GLY A 61 15.75 0.82 -3.63
CA GLY A 61 14.29 0.67 -3.58
C GLY A 61 13.87 -0.73 -3.17
N VAL A 62 14.49 -1.75 -3.78
CA VAL A 62 14.24 -3.15 -3.43
C VAL A 62 14.56 -3.42 -1.96
N GLN A 63 15.70 -2.94 -1.47
CA GLN A 63 16.11 -3.12 -0.07
C GLN A 63 15.10 -2.52 0.92
N VAL A 64 14.60 -1.30 0.67
CA VAL A 64 13.61 -0.67 1.55
C VAL A 64 12.30 -1.49 1.58
N ILE A 65 11.84 -1.97 0.43
CA ILE A 65 10.63 -2.81 0.34
C ILE A 65 10.83 -4.12 1.13
N VAL A 66 11.96 -4.81 0.91
CA VAL A 66 12.26 -6.07 1.60
C VAL A 66 12.34 -5.86 3.11
N LEU A 67 13.00 -4.80 3.56
CA LEU A 67 13.11 -4.47 4.98
C LEU A 67 11.74 -4.15 5.59
N GLY A 68 10.92 -3.37 4.89
CA GLY A 68 9.55 -3.05 5.33
C GLY A 68 8.67 -4.30 5.45
N CYS A 69 8.71 -5.18 4.45
CA CYS A 69 8.01 -6.46 4.48
C CYS A 69 8.48 -7.35 5.64
N LEU A 70 9.79 -7.44 5.88
CA LEU A 70 10.35 -8.23 6.96
C LEU A 70 9.88 -7.72 8.33
N LEU A 71 9.92 -6.42 8.57
CA LEU A 71 9.43 -5.81 9.80
C LEU A 71 7.92 -6.05 9.98
N GLY A 72 7.14 -5.89 8.91
CA GLY A 72 5.70 -6.18 8.93
C GLY A 72 5.39 -7.63 9.33
N LEU A 73 6.12 -8.60 8.76
CA LEU A 73 5.97 -10.01 9.11
C LEU A 73 6.35 -10.30 10.57
N LEU A 74 7.45 -9.72 11.06
CA LEU A 74 7.87 -9.89 12.46
C LEU A 74 6.81 -9.34 13.43
N VAL A 75 6.23 -8.19 13.11
CA VAL A 75 5.16 -7.58 13.91
C VAL A 75 3.91 -8.47 13.93
N ILE A 76 3.49 -8.97 12.77
CA ILE A 76 2.34 -9.90 12.66
C ILE A 76 2.59 -11.18 13.47
N LEU A 77 3.79 -11.76 13.38
CA LEU A 77 4.17 -12.94 14.13
C LEU A 77 4.16 -12.68 15.64
N PHE A 78 4.72 -11.56 16.09
CA PHE A 78 4.75 -11.20 17.51
C PHE A 78 3.34 -11.05 18.09
N TYR A 79 2.45 -10.30 17.42
CA TYR A 79 1.06 -10.15 17.86
C TYR A 79 0.30 -11.48 17.77
N GLY A 80 0.53 -12.27 16.73
CA GLY A 80 -0.04 -13.61 16.58
C GLY A 80 0.34 -14.53 17.74
N LEU A 81 1.61 -14.55 18.15
CA LEU A 81 2.10 -15.33 19.29
C LEU A 81 1.49 -14.86 20.61
N GLN A 82 1.35 -13.55 20.82
CA GLN A 82 0.71 -12.99 22.02
C GLN A 82 -0.76 -13.41 22.13
N ILE A 83 -1.51 -13.31 21.04
CA ILE A 83 -2.91 -13.73 20.97
C ILE A 83 -3.01 -15.24 21.21
N PHE A 84 -2.16 -16.02 20.54
CA PHE A 84 -2.11 -17.46 20.70
C PHE A 84 -1.81 -17.89 22.14
N HIS A 85 -0.86 -17.22 22.80
CA HIS A 85 -0.53 -17.48 24.19
C HIS A 85 -1.72 -17.18 25.12
N LYS A 86 -2.43 -16.07 24.93
CA LYS A 86 -3.68 -15.77 25.67
C LYS A 86 -4.76 -16.82 25.44
N ILE A 87 -4.92 -17.33 24.21
CA ILE A 87 -5.87 -18.41 23.89
C ILE A 87 -5.47 -19.71 24.60
N ARG A 88 -4.18 -20.05 24.63
CA ARG A 88 -3.65 -21.24 25.32
C ARG A 88 -3.81 -21.15 26.84
N LEU A 89 -3.60 -19.98 27.43
CA LEU A 89 -3.84 -19.75 28.86
C LEU A 89 -5.32 -19.90 29.22
N LYS A 90 -6.25 -19.44 28.37
CA LYS A 90 -7.70 -19.67 28.57
C LYS A 90 -8.10 -21.14 28.45
N LYS A 91 -7.42 -21.95 27.62
CA LYS A 91 -7.68 -23.40 27.52
C LYS A 91 -7.18 -24.21 28.74
N LYS A 92 -6.28 -23.68 29.56
CA LYS A 92 -5.79 -24.35 30.79
C LYS A 92 -6.68 -24.12 32.02
N GLN A 93 -7.66 -23.21 31.96
CA GLN A 93 -8.62 -23.01 33.06
C GLN A 93 -9.81 -24.00 32.89
N PRO A 94 -10.09 -24.89 33.86
CA PRO A 94 -11.26 -25.77 33.81
C PRO A 94 -12.56 -24.94 33.90
N LYS A 95 -13.61 -25.39 33.20
CA LYS A 95 -14.95 -24.79 33.25
C LYS A 95 -15.52 -24.96 34.67
N GLU A 96 -15.36 -23.96 35.52
CA GLU A 96 -16.21 -23.82 36.70
C GLU A 96 -17.51 -23.09 36.31
N VAL A 97 -18.61 -23.67 36.79
CA VAL A 97 -20.01 -23.34 36.52
C VAL A 97 -20.29 -21.85 36.73
N LYS A 98 -20.55 -21.09 35.64
CA LYS A 98 -21.19 -19.76 35.73
C LYS A 98 -22.71 -19.92 35.75
N GLU A 99 -23.21 -20.46 36.84
CA GLU A 99 -24.57 -20.19 37.29
C GLU A 99 -24.47 -19.05 38.31
N LYS A 100 -25.42 -18.10 38.27
CA LYS A 100 -25.52 -16.90 39.14
C LYS A 100 -24.79 -15.63 38.67
N LYS A 101 -25.32 -15.01 37.61
CA LYS A 101 -25.66 -13.58 37.69
C LYS A 101 -27.03 -13.37 37.06
N ILE A 102 -28.01 -13.44 37.95
CA ILE A 102 -29.43 -13.21 37.74
C ILE A 102 -29.62 -11.86 37.04
N VAL A 103 -30.33 -11.91 35.91
CA VAL A 103 -31.33 -10.92 35.45
C VAL A 103 -31.36 -9.64 36.28
N TYR A 104 -30.54 -8.66 35.90
CA TYR A 104 -30.80 -7.25 36.21
C TYR A 104 -30.75 -6.49 34.89
N ASP A 105 -31.96 -6.26 34.39
CA ASP A 105 -32.38 -5.28 33.41
C ASP A 105 -31.57 -5.18 32.10
N THR A 106 -31.84 -6.13 31.23
CA THR A 106 -31.37 -6.19 29.83
C THR A 106 -31.78 -4.96 29.01
N THR A 107 -32.74 -4.14 29.45
CA THR A 107 -33.27 -3.03 28.64
C THR A 107 -32.43 -1.74 28.75
N LEU A 108 -31.79 -1.50 29.90
CA LEU A 108 -30.94 -0.32 30.12
C LEU A 108 -29.59 -0.43 29.38
N ILE A 109 -29.05 -1.66 29.28
CA ILE A 109 -27.76 -1.95 28.64
C ILE A 109 -27.88 -1.89 27.12
N ASP A 110 -29.00 -2.36 26.55
CA ASP A 110 -29.25 -2.28 25.11
C ASP A 110 -29.46 -0.84 24.64
N LEU A 111 -30.08 0.01 25.46
CA LEU A 111 -30.24 1.43 25.16
C LEU A 111 -28.89 2.18 25.21
N ALA A 112 -28.03 1.85 26.18
CA ALA A 112 -26.67 2.38 26.25
C ALA A 112 -25.82 1.92 25.05
N PHE A 113 -25.92 0.66 24.64
CA PHE A 113 -25.17 0.13 23.50
C PHE A 113 -25.67 0.67 22.16
N LYS A 114 -26.98 0.88 22.01
CA LYS A 114 -27.59 1.47 20.80
C LYS A 114 -27.25 2.95 20.66
N ASN A 115 -27.14 3.68 21.77
CA ASN A 115 -26.65 5.07 21.79
C ASN A 115 -25.15 5.17 21.52
N ALA A 116 -24.33 4.26 22.07
CA ALA A 116 -22.90 4.16 21.76
C ALA A 116 -22.62 3.76 20.28
N ARG A 117 -23.48 2.94 19.68
CA ARG A 117 -23.36 2.55 18.27
C ARG A 117 -23.77 3.68 17.31
N ARG A 118 -24.60 4.64 17.77
CA ARG A 118 -24.95 5.85 17.00
C ARG A 118 -23.81 6.86 16.96
N SER A 119 -22.99 6.98 18.01
CA SER A 119 -21.78 7.82 18.01
C SER A 119 -20.62 7.20 17.20
N ALA A 120 -20.52 5.86 17.15
CA ALA A 120 -19.51 5.15 16.37
C ALA A 120 -19.66 5.30 14.84
N ARG A 121 -20.83 5.69 14.32
CA ARG A 121 -20.99 5.99 12.87
C ARG A 121 -20.26 7.27 12.44
N LEU A 122 -19.86 8.12 13.38
CA LEU A 122 -19.17 9.37 13.10
C LEU A 122 -17.65 9.30 13.29
N GLN A 123 -17.11 8.14 13.68
CA GLN A 123 -15.73 8.05 14.10
C GLN A 123 -14.89 7.22 13.12
N SER A 124 -13.89 7.90 12.54
CA SER A 124 -12.85 7.33 11.68
C SER A 124 -12.24 6.06 12.30
N CYS A 125 -11.76 5.14 11.45
CA CYS A 125 -11.13 3.86 11.83
C CYS A 125 -10.10 3.98 12.97
N VAL A 126 -9.47 5.15 13.11
CA VAL A 126 -8.51 5.49 14.17
C VAL A 126 -9.15 5.42 15.56
N VAL A 127 -10.38 5.92 15.73
CA VAL A 127 -11.06 5.89 17.04
C VAL A 127 -11.62 4.50 17.35
N GLY A 128 -11.97 3.75 16.31
CA GLY A 128 -12.28 2.32 16.44
C GLY A 128 -11.07 1.52 16.93
N ALA A 129 -9.88 1.81 16.40
CA ALA A 129 -8.65 1.18 16.87
C ALA A 129 -8.32 1.59 18.32
N LEU A 130 -8.48 2.88 18.67
CA LEU A 130 -8.18 3.39 20.01
C LEU A 130 -9.10 2.80 21.09
N THR A 131 -10.39 2.63 20.78
CA THR A 131 -11.37 2.04 21.72
C THR A 131 -11.11 0.55 21.94
N ILE A 132 -10.67 -0.20 20.93
CA ILE A 132 -10.25 -1.60 21.07
C ILE A 132 -8.98 -1.71 21.92
N ILE A 133 -8.02 -0.79 21.73
CA ILE A 133 -6.77 -0.75 22.52
C ILE A 133 -7.08 -0.45 23.99
N LEU A 134 -7.93 0.54 24.29
CA LEU A 134 -8.30 0.89 25.66
C LEU A 134 -9.11 -0.23 26.34
N ALA A 135 -9.99 -0.91 25.61
CA ALA A 135 -10.74 -2.06 26.13
C ALA A 135 -9.87 -3.31 26.38
N ALA A 136 -8.66 -3.37 25.83
CA ALA A 136 -7.72 -4.47 26.05
C ALA A 136 -6.77 -4.23 27.25
N ILE A 137 -6.71 -3.00 27.75
CA ILE A 137 -5.89 -2.59 28.90
C ILE A 137 -6.70 -2.62 30.21
N GLY A 138 -8.04 -2.56 30.13
CA GLY A 138 -8.97 -2.68 31.26
C GLY A 138 -9.35 -4.10 31.63
#